data_AF-A0A1J6IMV9-F1
#
_entry.id   AF-A0A1J6IMV9-F1
#
_cell.length_a   1.000
_cell.length_b   1.000
_cell.length_c   1.000
_cell.angle_alpha   90.00
_cell.angle_beta   90.00
_cell.angle_gamma   90.00
#
_symmetry.space_group_name_H-M   'P 1'
#
loop_
_entity.id
_entity.type
_entity.pdbx_description
1 polymer ?
#
loop_
_entity_poly.entity_id
_entity_poly.type
_entity_poly.pdbx_seq_one_letter_code
_entity_poly.pdbx_strand_id
1 'polypeptide(L)'
;MPSRFEPCGLNQLYAMKYGTILVVHAVGGIRDTMQPFDPFNESEQGWTFSRAAANQLIHALRSCLLTYREYKKSWEGIQTRVLVAAKYQW
;
A
#
# COMPACT_ATOMS: atom_id res chain seq x y z
N MET A 1 7.61 0.72 3.53
CA MET A 1 7.87 0.24 4.90
C MET A 1 8.32 -1.22 4.88
N PRO A 2 9.64 -1.50 4.87
CA PRO A 2 10.20 -2.86 4.88
C PRO A 2 10.34 -3.43 6.30
N SER A 3 9.36 -3.18 7.17
CA SER A 3 9.43 -3.65 8.56
C SER A 3 9.44 -5.18 8.60
N ARG A 4 10.24 -5.78 9.48
CA ARG A 4 10.24 -7.23 9.72
C ARG A 4 9.13 -7.66 10.68
N PHE A 5 8.53 -6.72 11.41
CA PHE A 5 7.46 -6.94 12.36
C PHE A 5 6.67 -5.64 12.57
N GLU A 6 5.34 -5.68 12.45
CA GLU A 6 4.47 -4.53 12.73
C GLU A 6 3.31 -4.97 13.65
N PRO A 7 3.33 -4.60 14.94
CA PRO A 7 2.37 -5.11 15.92
C PRO A 7 1.01 -4.41 15.89
N CYS A 8 0.94 -3.14 15.46
CA CYS A 8 -0.26 -2.32 15.61
C CYS A 8 -0.71 -1.57 14.35
N GLY A 9 0.08 -1.54 13.28
CA GLY A 9 -0.31 -0.94 12.00
C GLY A 9 -0.51 0.58 12.02
N LEU A 10 -0.15 1.28 13.11
CA LEU A 10 -0.38 2.72 13.26
C LEU A 10 0.31 3.55 12.17
N ASN A 11 1.53 3.19 11.76
CA ASN A 11 2.26 3.89 10.71
C ASN A 11 1.51 3.88 9.37
N GLN A 12 0.88 2.76 9.04
CA GLN A 12 0.01 2.65 7.87
C GLN A 12 -1.19 3.59 8.00
N LEU A 13 -1.89 3.59 9.14
CA LEU A 13 -3.04 4.47 9.37
C LEU A 13 -2.69 5.95 9.26
N TYR A 14 -1.56 6.38 9.83
CA TYR A 14 -1.09 7.75 9.68
C TYR A 14 -0.81 8.11 8.23
N ALA A 15 -0.07 7.25 7.50
CA ALA A 15 0.23 7.48 6.09
C ALA A 15 -1.05 7.58 5.24
N MET A 16 -2.05 6.72 5.49
CA MET A 16 -3.32 6.73 4.77
C MET A 16 -4.15 8.00 5.04
N LYS A 17 -4.11 8.57 6.25
CA LYS A 17 -4.78 9.85 6.55
C LYS A 17 -4.23 11.02 5.74
N TYR A 18 -2.98 10.94 5.29
CA TYR A 18 -2.38 11.91 4.37
C TYR A 18 -2.53 11.54 2.89
N GLY A 19 -3.28 10.47 2.56
CA GLY A 19 -3.44 10.00 1.18
C GLY A 19 -2.16 9.40 0.60
N THR A 20 -1.23 8.97 1.46
CA THR A 20 0.03 8.37 1.03
C THR A 20 -0.22 6.96 0.51
N ILE A 21 0.16 6.70 -0.73
CA ILE A 21 0.10 5.33 -1.27
C ILE A 21 1.20 4.49 -0.64
N LEU A 22 0.81 3.30 -0.19
CA LEU A 22 1.65 2.45 0.63
C LEU A 22 2.45 1.47 -0.25
N VAL A 23 3.72 1.28 0.11
CA VAL A 23 4.53 0.14 -0.35
C VAL A 23 5.09 -0.55 0.89
N VAL A 24 4.56 -1.71 1.26
CA VAL A 24 4.77 -2.30 2.59
C VAL A 24 5.11 -3.79 2.53
N HIS A 25 5.86 -4.25 3.52
CA HIS A 25 6.05 -5.69 3.73
C HIS A 25 4.78 -6.26 4.38
N ALA A 26 4.21 -7.31 3.81
CA ALA A 26 2.98 -7.96 4.28
C ALA A 26 3.21 -8.82 5.53
N VAL A 27 3.48 -8.16 6.66
CA VAL A 27 3.72 -8.80 7.96
C VAL A 27 2.80 -8.27 9.05
N GLY A 28 2.49 -9.12 10.02
CA GLY A 28 1.63 -8.75 11.16
C GLY A 28 0.29 -8.19 10.70
N GLY A 29 -0.20 -7.16 11.39
CA GLY A 29 -1.50 -6.55 11.11
C GLY A 29 -1.62 -5.89 9.74
N ILE A 30 -0.53 -5.64 9.01
CA ILE A 30 -0.56 -5.09 7.64
C ILE A 30 -1.15 -6.10 6.66
N ARG A 31 -0.82 -7.38 6.85
CA ARG A 31 -1.30 -8.46 5.97
C ARG A 31 -2.83 -8.56 6.02
N ASP A 32 -3.42 -8.26 7.17
CA ASP A 32 -4.85 -8.41 7.40
C ASP A 32 -5.64 -7.12 7.12
N THR A 33 -4.98 -5.96 7.12
CA THR A 33 -5.64 -4.64 6.98
C THR A 33 -5.47 -3.99 5.61
N MET A 34 -4.54 -4.44 4.78
CA MET A 34 -4.26 -3.84 3.47
C MET A 34 -4.55 -4.80 2.32
N GLN A 35 -5.31 -4.35 1.33
CA GLN A 35 -5.44 -5.06 0.06
C GLN A 35 -4.42 -4.55 -0.98
N PRO A 36 -3.58 -5.44 -1.54
CA PRO A 36 -2.60 -5.06 -2.54
C PRO A 36 -3.25 -4.64 -3.86
N PHE A 37 -2.54 -3.81 -4.61
CA PHE A 37 -2.91 -3.33 -5.93
C PHE A 37 -2.94 -4.48 -6.95
N ASP A 38 -4.03 -4.55 -7.69
CA ASP A 38 -4.41 -5.45 -8.75
C ASP A 38 -5.16 -4.62 -9.83
N PRO A 39 -4.57 -4.42 -11.02
CA PRO A 39 -5.17 -3.54 -12.03
C PRO A 39 -6.57 -3.95 -12.51
N PHE A 40 -7.08 -5.12 -12.11
CA PHE A 40 -8.41 -5.63 -12.45
C PHE A 40 -9.44 -5.54 -11.30
N ASN A 41 -9.04 -5.12 -10.09
CA ASN A 41 -9.92 -5.02 -8.92
C ASN A 41 -9.98 -3.59 -8.35
N GLU A 42 -11.07 -3.28 -7.63
CA GLU A 42 -11.34 -1.91 -7.16
C GLU A 42 -10.99 -1.67 -5.67
N SER A 43 -10.55 -2.68 -4.92
CA SER A 43 -10.44 -2.63 -3.44
C SER A 43 -9.08 -2.20 -2.90
N GLU A 44 -8.33 -1.38 -3.63
CA GLU A 44 -6.86 -1.39 -3.54
C GLU A 44 -6.23 -0.16 -2.94
N GLN A 45 -5.22 -0.39 -2.11
CA GLN A 45 -4.63 0.64 -1.23
C GLN A 45 -3.12 0.84 -1.44
N GLY A 46 -2.47 0.04 -2.29
CA GLY A 46 -1.04 0.16 -2.63
C GLY A 46 -0.35 -1.18 -2.85
N TRP A 47 0.98 -1.24 -2.76
CA TRP A 47 1.76 -2.45 -3.04
C TRP A 47 2.22 -3.14 -1.78
N THR A 48 2.21 -4.47 -1.82
CA THR A 48 2.80 -5.29 -0.77
C THR A 48 3.87 -6.21 -1.32
N PHE A 49 4.78 -6.64 -0.46
CA PHE A 49 5.74 -7.70 -0.76
C PHE A 49 5.82 -8.68 0.42
N SER A 50 6.11 -9.95 0.15
CA SER A 50 5.93 -11.03 1.14
C SER A 50 7.19 -11.45 1.90
N ARG A 51 8.37 -11.16 1.36
CA ARG A 51 9.66 -11.43 2.02
C ARG A 51 10.42 -10.13 2.23
N ALA A 52 11.03 -9.98 3.40
CA ALA A 52 11.94 -8.87 3.70
C ALA A 52 13.28 -9.02 2.95
N ALA A 53 13.20 -8.96 1.62
CA ALA A 53 14.32 -9.09 0.70
C ALA A 53 14.36 -7.87 -0.23
N ALA A 54 15.57 -7.39 -0.52
CA ALA A 54 15.75 -6.16 -1.30
C ALA A 54 15.12 -6.25 -2.70
N ASN A 55 15.25 -7.39 -3.38
CA ASN A 55 14.66 -7.61 -4.70
C ASN A 55 13.13 -7.49 -4.70
N GLN A 56 12.46 -7.94 -3.65
CA GLN A 56 11.01 -7.89 -3.51
C GLN A 56 10.52 -6.45 -3.28
N LEU A 57 11.23 -5.69 -2.44
CA LEU A 57 10.98 -4.25 -2.27
C LEU A 57 11.20 -3.50 -3.58
N ILE A 58 12.31 -3.76 -4.29
CA ILE A 58 12.63 -3.12 -5.58
C ILE A 58 11.53 -3.42 -6.61
N HIS A 59 11.05 -4.65 -6.67
CA HIS A 59 9.97 -5.03 -7.57
C HIS A 59 8.69 -4.23 -7.26
N ALA A 60 8.26 -4.21 -6.00
CA ALA A 60 7.07 -3.45 -5.58
C ALA A 60 7.20 -1.95 -5.86
N LEU A 61 8.37 -1.37 -5.60
CA LEU A 61 8.65 0.04 -5.89
C LEU A 61 8.63 0.34 -7.40
N ARG A 62 9.19 -0.54 -8.23
CA ARG A 62 9.16 -0.37 -9.69
C ARG A 62 7.72 -0.38 -10.22
N SER A 63 6.90 -1.33 -9.77
CA SER A 63 5.48 -1.37 -10.14
C SER A 63 4.74 -0.11 -9.68
N CYS A 64 4.97 0.34 -8.44
CA CYS A 64 4.40 1.57 -7.91
C CYS A 64 4.77 2.80 -8.76
N LEU A 65 6.06 2.98 -9.07
CA LEU A 65 6.54 4.09 -9.88
C LEU A 65 6.06 4.03 -11.34
N LEU A 66 5.92 2.83 -11.90
CA LEU A 66 5.33 2.66 -13.23
C LEU A 66 3.88 3.12 -13.23
N THR A 67 3.09 2.70 -12.25
CA THR A 67 1.69 3.15 -12.10
C THR A 67 1.60 4.66 -11.94
N TYR A 68 2.46 5.26 -11.12
CA TYR A 68 2.51 6.71 -10.94
C TYR A 68 2.79 7.45 -12.27
N ARG A 69 3.73 6.96 -13.06
CA ARG A 69 4.19 7.62 -14.29
C ARG A 69 3.23 7.44 -15.46
N GLU A 70 2.75 6.22 -15.66
CA GLU A 70 2.05 5.82 -16.88
C GLU A 70 0.52 5.75 -16.71
N TYR A 71 0.02 5.65 -15.46
CA TYR A 71 -1.40 5.36 -15.17
C TYR A 71 -1.99 6.35 -14.15
N LYS A 72 -1.96 7.65 -14.48
CA LYS A 72 -2.39 8.73 -13.58
C LYS A 72 -3.82 8.58 -13.03
N LYS A 73 -4.78 8.16 -13.85
CA LYS A 73 -6.17 7.91 -13.40
C LYS A 73 -6.24 6.80 -12.35
N SER A 74 -5.49 5.71 -12.55
CA SER A 74 -5.42 4.64 -11.57
C SER A 74 -4.79 5.13 -10.27
N TRP A 75 -3.74 5.94 -10.36
CA TRP A 75 -3.09 6.56 -9.19
C TRP A 75 -4.07 7.41 -8.37
N GLU A 76 -4.82 8.31 -9.01
CA GLU A 76 -5.84 9.15 -8.36
C GLU A 76 -6.95 8.31 -7.70
N GLY A 77 -7.35 7.21 -8.36
CA GLY A 77 -8.29 6.24 -7.80
C GLY A 77 -7.75 5.57 -6.53
N ILE A 78 -6.50 5.12 -6.53
CA ILE A 78 -5.85 4.52 -5.35
C ILE A 78 -5.77 5.54 -4.21
N GLN A 79 -5.34 6.79 -4.48
CA GLN A 79 -5.27 7.84 -3.45
C GLN A 79 -6.63 8.10 -2.80
N THR A 80 -7.69 8.15 -3.61
CA THR A 80 -9.05 8.35 -3.10
C THR A 80 -9.47 7.19 -2.18
N ARG A 81 -9.22 5.94 -2.59
CA ARG A 81 -9.54 4.76 -1.78
C ARG A 81 -8.75 4.70 -0.49
N VAL A 82 -7.47 5.04 -0.53
CA VAL A 82 -6.60 5.13 0.65
C VAL A 82 -7.17 6.13 1.66
N LEU A 83 -7.56 7.33 1.20
CA LEU A 83 -8.17 8.35 2.06
C LEU A 83 -9.51 7.91 2.64
N VAL A 84 -10.33 7.22 1.86
CA VAL A 84 -11.63 6.70 2.29
C VAL A 84 -11.45 5.60 3.34
N ALA A 85 -10.56 4.62 3.10
CA ALA A 85 -10.27 3.56 4.05
C ALA A 85 -9.79 4.12 5.40
N ALA A 86 -8.91 5.13 5.39
CA ALA A 86 -8.43 5.80 6.60
C ALA A 86 -9.53 6.44 7.47
N LYS A 87 -10.70 6.78 6.90
CA LYS A 87 -11.83 7.34 7.65
C LYS A 87 -12.61 6.29 8.43
N TYR A 88 -12.58 5.04 7.98
CA TYR A 88 -13.37 3.95 8.56
C TYR A 88 -12.56 3.09 9.55
N GLN A 89 -11.29 3.40 9.75
CA GLN A 89 -10.42 2.76 10.76
C GLN A 89 -10.22 3.73 11.92
N TRP A 90 -10.93 3.47 13.03
CA TRP A 90 -10.87 4.17 14.31
C TRP A 90 -10.52 3.19 15.43
#